data_AF-A0A357VPH9-F1
#
_entry.id   AF-A0A357VPH9-F1
#
_cell.length_a   1.000
_cell.length_b   1.000
_cell.length_c   1.000
_cell.angle_alpha   90.00
_cell.angle_beta   90.00
_cell.angle_gamma   90.00
#
_symmetry.space_group_name_H-M   'P 1'
#
loop_
_entity.id
_entity.type
_entity.pdbx_description
1 polymer ?
#
loop_
_entity_poly.entity_id
_entity_poly.type
_entity_poly.pdbx_seq_one_letter_code
_entity_poly.pdbx_strand_id
1 'polypeptide(L)'
;MCYDEGTLQAYLDGELDEITSKNIEEHVKTCSTCRQKLEELKFINEFTANALKTSNIDLNEAWMTFNEKLSRENNKRKGVVSLFT
;
A
#
# COMPACT_ATOMS: atom_id res chain seq x y z
N MET A 1 29.43 5.36 -10.25
CA MET A 1 28.45 4.27 -10.36
C MET A 1 27.22 4.68 -9.56
N CYS A 2 26.02 4.48 -10.09
CA CYS A 2 24.76 4.83 -9.43
C CYS A 2 24.14 3.60 -8.75
N TYR A 3 23.28 3.85 -7.77
CA TYR A 3 22.43 2.82 -7.19
C TYR A 3 21.23 2.55 -8.09
N ASP A 4 20.76 1.31 -8.11
CA ASP A 4 19.51 0.96 -8.78
C ASP A 4 18.29 1.46 -7.97
N GLU A 5 17.14 1.45 -8.63
CA GLU A 5 15.89 1.96 -8.06
C GLU A 5 15.45 1.20 -6.80
N GLY A 6 15.58 -0.13 -6.78
CA GLY A 6 15.18 -0.95 -5.63
C GLY A 6 16.01 -0.64 -4.40
N THR A 7 17.32 -0.43 -4.57
CA THR A 7 18.19 0.01 -3.48
C THR A 7 17.81 1.40 -2.96
N LEU A 8 17.45 2.34 -3.84
CA LEU A 8 16.98 3.68 -3.42
C LEU A 8 15.62 3.63 -2.70
N GLN A 9 14.73 2.70 -3.07
CA GLN A 9 13.49 2.46 -2.35
C GLN A 9 13.74 1.89 -0.96
N ALA A 10 14.55 0.83 -0.85
CA ALA A 10 14.92 0.24 0.44
C ALA A 10 15.58 1.27 1.38
N TYR A 11 16.33 2.23 0.83
CA TYR A 11 16.84 3.37 1.59
C TYR A 11 15.72 4.27 2.14
N LEU A 12 14.71 4.61 1.32
CA LEU A 12 13.56 5.40 1.77
C LEU A 12 12.72 4.68 2.83
N ASP A 13 12.59 3.36 2.70
CA ASP A 13 11.82 2.51 3.60
C ASP A 13 12.59 2.18 4.90
N GLY A 14 13.88 2.53 4.98
CA GLY A 14 14.73 2.29 6.15
C GLY A 14 15.15 0.82 6.32
N GLU A 15 15.18 0.06 5.23
CA GLU A 15 15.44 -1.40 5.22
C GLU A 15 16.91 -1.76 4.97
N LEU A 16 17.77 -0.77 4.73
CA LEU A 16 19.20 -0.99 4.49
C LEU A 16 20.00 -0.94 5.80
N ASP A 17 21.17 -1.58 5.79
CA ASP A 17 22.13 -1.45 6.88
C ASP A 17 22.69 -0.01 6.99
N GLU A 18 23.26 0.31 8.14
CA GLU A 18 23.76 1.66 8.45
C GLU A 18 24.85 2.12 7.47
N ILE A 19 25.73 1.22 7.04
CA ILE A 19 26.86 1.55 6.17
C ILE A 19 26.33 1.89 4.78
N THR A 20 25.47 1.03 4.23
CA THR A 20 24.86 1.25 2.92
C THR A 20 24.01 2.52 2.90
N SER A 21 23.23 2.76 3.96
CA SER A 21 22.42 3.98 4.11
C SER A 21 23.28 5.25 4.09
N LYS A 22 24.38 5.29 4.86
CA LYS A 22 25.33 6.41 4.87
C LYS A 22 25.98 6.63 3.51
N ASN A 23 26.35 5.54 2.81
CA ASN A 23 26.94 5.64 1.47
C ASN A 23 25.97 6.24 0.45
N ILE A 24 24.68 5.90 0.54
CA ILE A 24 23.65 6.50 -0.31
C ILE A 24 23.47 7.98 0.05
N GLU A 25 23.41 8.32 1.33
CA GLU A 25 23.28 9.71 1.81
C GLU A 25 24.40 10.61 1.26
N GLU A 26 25.66 10.16 1.31
CA GLU A 26 26.78 10.90 0.74
C GLU A 26 26.74 10.94 -0.79
N HIS A 27 26.33 9.84 -1.43
CA HIS A 27 26.26 9.77 -2.88
C HIS A 27 25.23 10.76 -3.47
N VAL A 28 24.03 10.87 -2.89
CA VAL A 28 22.99 11.77 -3.42
C VAL A 28 23.35 13.24 -3.30
N LYS A 29 24.25 13.62 -2.37
CA LYS A 29 24.79 14.98 -2.25
C LYS A 29 25.60 15.41 -3.48
N THR A 30 26.19 14.46 -4.21
CA THR A 30 27.06 14.74 -5.36
C THR A 30 26.52 14.21 -6.70
N CYS A 31 25.64 13.21 -6.68
CA CYS A 31 25.04 12.62 -7.86
C CYS A 31 23.64 13.18 -8.13
N SER A 32 23.49 13.97 -9.21
CA SER A 32 22.19 14.52 -9.62
C SER A 32 21.20 13.43 -10.05
N THR A 33 21.66 12.40 -10.75
CA THR A 33 20.81 11.29 -11.22
C THR A 33 20.14 10.54 -10.07
N CYS A 34 20.92 10.11 -9.07
CA CYS A 34 20.38 9.40 -7.91
C CYS A 34 19.50 10.30 -7.05
N ARG A 35 19.85 11.59 -6.93
CA ARG A 35 19.02 12.57 -6.22
C ARG A 35 17.67 12.74 -6.90
N GLN A 36 17.65 12.93 -8.22
CA GLN A 36 16.40 13.08 -8.96
C GLN A 36 15.52 11.84 -8.81
N LYS A 37 16.09 10.64 -8.99
CA LYS A 37 15.36 9.39 -8.81
C LYS A 37 14.80 9.25 -7.38
N LEU A 38 15.58 9.63 -6.37
CA LEU A 38 15.12 9.60 -4.98
C LEU A 38 13.95 10.57 -4.72
N GLU A 39 13.99 11.77 -5.30
CA GLU A 39 12.88 12.73 -5.20
C GLU A 39 11.62 12.24 -5.95
N GLU A 40 11.77 11.60 -7.11
CA GLU A 40 10.65 10.95 -7.83
C GLU A 40 9.99 9.86 -6.95
N LEU A 41 10.81 9.01 -6.33
CA LEU A 41 10.32 7.96 -5.43
C LEU A 41 9.61 8.52 -4.19
N LYS A 42 10.16 9.58 -3.58
CA LYS A 42 9.52 10.29 -2.46
C LYS A 42 8.17 10.86 -2.85
N PHE A 43 8.07 11.50 -4.01
CA PHE A 43 6.81 12.04 -4.51
C PHE A 43 5.75 10.95 -4.70
N ILE A 44 6.13 9.82 -5.29
CA ILE A 44 5.21 8.68 -5.46
C ILE A 44 4.76 8.15 -4.09
N ASN A 45 5.67 8.02 -3.12
CA ASN A 45 5.33 7.57 -1.78
C ASN A 45 4.34 8.52 -1.09
N GLU A 46 4.58 9.83 -1.15
CA GLU A 46 3.65 10.82 -0.59
C GLU A 46 2.30 10.83 -1.30
N PHE A 47 2.30 10.77 -2.63
CA PHE A 47 1.09 10.72 -3.43
C PHE A 47 0.24 9.49 -3.08
N THR A 48 0.86 8.31 -3.04
CA THR A 48 0.17 7.06 -2.71
C THR A 48 -0.32 7.06 -1.27
N ALA A 49 0.48 7.53 -0.31
CA ALA A 49 0.05 7.69 1.08
C ALA A 49 -1.18 8.59 1.20
N ASN A 50 -1.23 9.69 0.44
CA ASN A 50 -2.39 10.58 0.43
C ASN A 50 -3.60 9.98 -0.30
N ALA A 51 -3.40 9.29 -1.42
CA ALA A 51 -4.48 8.64 -2.16
C ALA A 51 -5.08 7.45 -1.40
N LEU A 52 -4.24 6.75 -0.62
CA LEU A 52 -4.61 5.60 0.20
C LEU A 52 -5.02 5.98 1.62
N LYS A 53 -5.02 7.28 1.99
CA LYS A 53 -5.67 7.73 3.22
C LYS A 53 -7.14 7.33 3.13
N THR A 54 -7.46 6.18 3.73
CA THR A 54 -8.83 5.73 3.87
C THR A 54 -9.59 6.79 4.64
N SER A 55 -10.78 7.14 4.13
CA SER A 55 -11.80 7.78 4.95
C SER A 55 -12.03 6.93 6.21
N ASN A 56 -12.56 7.55 7.26
CA ASN A 56 -12.87 6.87 8.53
C ASN A 56 -13.96 5.80 8.28
N ILE A 57 -13.55 4.62 7.80
CA ILE A 57 -14.42 3.49 7.54
C ILE A 57 -14.71 2.85 8.89
N ASP A 58 -15.97 2.87 9.30
CA ASP A 58 -16.41 2.07 10.43
C ASP A 58 -16.34 0.58 10.05
N LEU A 59 -15.28 -0.08 10.54
CA LEU A 59 -15.03 -1.49 10.29
C LEU A 59 -16.17 -2.38 10.82
N ASN A 60 -16.83 -1.98 11.92
CA ASN A 60 -17.95 -2.73 12.46
C ASN A 60 -19.17 -2.61 11.55
N GLU A 61 -19.50 -1.40 11.09
CA GLU A 61 -20.62 -1.19 10.16
C GLU A 61 -20.40 -1.92 8.84
N ALA A 62 -19.18 -1.85 8.29
CA ALA A 62 -18.80 -2.55 7.07
C ALA A 62 -18.94 -4.08 7.23
N TRP A 63 -18.48 -4.63 8.36
CA TRP A 63 -18.57 -6.05 8.66
C TRP A 63 -20.01 -6.53 8.87
N MET A 64 -20.82 -5.74 9.59
CA MET A 64 -22.23 -6.04 9.80
C MET A 64 -23.00 -6.05 8.48
N THR A 65 -22.79 -5.05 7.63
CA THR A 65 -23.41 -4.94 6.31
C THR A 65 -23.03 -6.13 5.42
N PHE A 66 -21.76 -6.56 5.46
CA PHE A 66 -21.29 -7.72 4.70
C PHE A 66 -21.98 -9.02 5.16
N ASN A 67 -22.03 -9.27 6.46
CA ASN A 67 -22.68 -10.47 7.02
C ASN A 67 -24.19 -10.49 6.76
N GLU A 68 -24.84 -9.32 6.82
CA GLU A 68 -26.26 -9.21 6.49
C GLU A 68 -26.51 -9.63 5.03
N LYS A 69 -25.70 -9.17 4.08
CA LYS A 69 -25.81 -9.58 2.67
C LYS A 69 -25.63 -11.09 2.49
N LEU A 70 -24.63 -11.69 3.13
CA LEU A 70 -24.42 -13.14 3.08
C LEU A 70 -25.63 -13.92 3.62
N SER A 71 -26.22 -13.47 4.72
CA SER A 71 -27.41 -14.12 5.31
C SER A 71 -28.62 -14.06 4.36
N ARG A 72 -28.84 -12.93 3.70
CA ARG A 72 -29.94 -12.73 2.73
C ARG A 72 -29.77 -13.61 1.50
N GLU A 73 -28.56 -13.77 0.98
CA GLU A 73 -28.29 -14.67 -0.15
C GLU A 73 -28.49 -16.15 0.20
N ASN A 74 -28.03 -16.57 1.37
CA ASN A 74 -28.26 -17.94 1.85
C ASN A 74 -29.75 -18.24 2.05
N ASN A 75 -30.52 -17.26 2.54
CA ASN A 75 -31.97 -17.42 2.69
C ASN A 75 -32.70 -17.43 1.34
N LYS A 76 -32.26 -16.67 0.33
CA LYS A 76 -32.79 -16.78 -1.05
C LYS A 76 -32.54 -18.17 -1.64
N ARG A 77 -31.34 -18.75 -1.45
CA ARG A 77 -31.02 -20.11 -1.93
C ARG A 77 -31.85 -21.18 -1.23
N LYS A 78 -32.11 -21.03 0.08
CA LYS A 78 -33.00 -21.93 0.83
C LYS A 78 -34.47 -21.82 0.40
N GLY A 79 -34.95 -20.61 0.08
CA GLY A 79 -36.32 -20.38 -0.42
C GLY A 79 -36.59 -21.00 -1.80
N VAL A 80 -35.58 -21.06 -2.68
CA VAL A 80 -35.72 -21.73 -3.99
C VAL A 80 -35.84 -23.25 -3.83
N VAL A 81 -35.21 -23.85 -2.82
CA VAL A 81 -35.29 -25.31 -2.57
C VAL A 81 -36.64 -25.72 -1.99
N SER A 82 -37.35 -24.85 -1.26
CA SER A 82 -38.68 -25.17 -0.70
C SER A 82 -39.84 -25.04 -1.71
N LEU A 83 -39.59 -24.63 -2.95
CA LEU A 83 -40.60 -24.56 -4.02
C LEU A 83 -40.62 -25.82 -4.91
N PHE A 84 -39.71 -26.78 -4.69
CA PHE A 84 -39.61 -28.03 -5.47
C PHE A 84 -39.84 -29.29 -4.61
N THR A 85 -40.59 -29.18 -3.51
CA THR A 85 -41.08 -30.32 -2.71
C THR A 85 -42.55 -30.11 -2.42
#